data_AF-A0A0R1PJG8-F1
#
_entry.id   AF-A0A0R1PJG8-F1
#
_cell.length_a   1.000
_cell.length_b   1.000
_cell.length_c   1.000
_cell.angle_alpha   90.00
_cell.angle_beta   90.00
_cell.angle_gamma   90.00
#
_symmetry.space_group_name_H-M   'P 1'
#
loop_
_entity.id
_entity.type
_entity.pdbx_description
1 polymer ?
#
loop_
_entity_poly.entity_id
_entity_poly.type
_entity_poly.pdbx_seq_one_letter_code
_entity_poly.pdbx_strand_id
1 'polypeptide(L)'
;MRSTFQNVNFIKNNPDDIKDWDVSKVTDMSGLFDGSKFNELDLSKWNIGKVTDMSSMFNGDSNVSQVKGIKAWDTSGVENMSSMFAGVTDSDLSVVNDWNVSNVTSMYSMFGNCSNLAELDLSNWSTPKLNNVKSMFNNDKLLNEDTLKGYETLVTDKTLYMGSMFSGTGFKTIDLSQYDTSNVKDLSSVFMGTTKLQKIIGTFDTSSVVDMTSLFSGSAITDFDGLNIVDWDTSKVENMNRMFLGTSISNFDFLKDWNTSSLTDLNSTFSRNTKAKTIPLVNWDVSKVKSFYSTFYGSSALESLPIENWNVTSATTMYGMFWNASSLKKLDFSKWNTPNVKNFYAMLNSTSGLETVDLSGLDTTNATDMNYFFGAESNLWKITLGSKSVMKNLQGQPNTTGVQFPSPVVGKEINDSSTSESYSAISDKWQEVDYESGGSDHQPVGNLFSAQEIVDQFSNIGNPVTTYVWQQHPMINIKMQVPDIDFGTINNAPQIFHRKDKNFAITINNNNYPSDKVVSKIMVSLSEPLITSDGRNTLENALVYHEEGKDQQILSDTPITVYEKEIPDGISSINWDDENGILLDMSNQGFVKSDSYSTTLNWTMINSL
;
A
#
# COMPACT_ATOMS: atom_id res chain seq x y z
N MET A 1 3.82 13.00 53.07
CA MET A 1 5.29 12.83 52.99
C MET A 1 5.76 12.93 51.54
N ARG A 2 5.15 13.79 50.72
CA ARG A 2 5.37 13.82 49.29
C ARG A 2 6.86 13.92 48.91
N SER A 3 7.32 13.04 48.02
CA SER A 3 8.68 13.04 47.45
C SER A 3 9.85 13.06 48.46
N THR A 4 9.64 12.59 49.70
CA THR A 4 10.66 12.70 50.75
C THR A 4 11.89 11.82 50.48
N PHE A 5 11.72 10.67 49.83
CA PHE A 5 12.79 9.73 49.50
C PHE A 5 13.01 9.56 48.00
N GLN A 6 12.65 10.55 47.20
CA GLN A 6 12.85 10.50 45.76
C GLN A 6 14.34 10.27 45.42
N ASN A 7 14.62 9.32 44.52
CA ASN A 7 15.96 8.91 44.08
C ASN A 7 16.89 8.43 45.20
N VAL A 8 16.35 8.00 46.34
CA VAL A 8 17.18 7.52 47.45
C VAL A 8 17.66 6.10 47.17
N ASN A 9 18.96 5.90 47.32
CA ASN A 9 19.56 4.58 47.19
C ASN A 9 19.68 3.89 48.56
N PHE A 10 18.65 3.13 48.94
CA PHE A 10 18.62 2.35 50.19
C PHE A 10 19.54 1.12 50.17
N ILE A 11 20.23 0.86 49.06
CA ILE A 11 21.38 -0.07 49.04
C ILE A 11 22.60 0.57 49.72
N LYS A 12 22.68 1.91 49.72
CA LYS A 12 23.79 2.68 50.31
C LYS A 12 23.43 3.32 51.65
N ASN A 13 22.15 3.55 51.89
CA ASN A 13 21.63 4.15 53.12
C ASN A 13 21.01 3.09 54.03
N ASN A 14 20.87 3.37 55.33
CA ASN A 14 20.27 2.43 56.27
C ASN A 14 18.73 2.47 56.18
N PRO A 15 18.05 1.41 55.66
CA PRO A 15 16.58 1.39 55.58
C PRO A 15 15.90 1.28 56.96
N ASP A 16 16.63 0.86 58.00
CA ASP A 16 16.08 0.77 59.36
C ASP A 16 15.68 2.12 59.96
N ASP A 17 16.16 3.24 59.40
CA ASP A 17 15.91 4.58 59.94
C ASP A 17 14.44 5.02 59.79
N ILE A 18 13.67 4.36 58.91
CA ILE A 18 12.28 4.74 58.59
C ILE A 18 11.24 3.70 59.01
N LYS A 19 11.66 2.51 59.44
CA LYS A 19 10.75 1.38 59.74
C LYS A 19 9.76 1.66 60.87
N ASP A 20 10.15 2.52 61.83
CA ASP A 20 9.39 2.82 63.06
C ASP A 20 8.65 4.16 63.00
N TRP A 21 8.58 4.81 61.84
CA TRP A 21 7.86 6.07 61.68
C TRP A 21 6.34 5.88 61.87
N ASP A 22 5.72 6.75 62.67
CA ASP A 22 4.25 6.83 62.76
C ASP A 22 3.69 7.60 61.55
N VAL A 23 3.18 6.86 60.58
CA VAL A 23 2.56 7.40 59.36
C VAL A 23 1.02 7.41 59.42
N SER A 24 0.41 7.10 60.57
CA SER A 24 -1.04 6.90 60.73
C SER A 24 -1.93 8.12 60.45
N LYS A 25 -1.31 9.29 60.26
CA LYS A 25 -1.97 10.57 59.92
C LYS A 25 -1.64 11.07 58.52
N VAL A 26 -0.76 10.37 57.79
CA VAL A 26 -0.38 10.76 56.43
C VAL A 26 -1.54 10.47 55.50
N THR A 27 -1.90 11.46 54.67
CA THR A 27 -2.92 11.33 53.63
C THR A 27 -2.31 11.28 52.22
N ASP A 28 -1.09 11.80 52.05
CA ASP A 28 -0.40 11.91 50.76
C ASP A 28 1.00 11.27 50.85
N MET A 29 1.18 10.17 50.10
CA MET A 29 2.44 9.47 49.89
C MET A 29 2.91 9.55 48.43
N SER A 30 2.41 10.51 47.67
CA SER A 30 2.76 10.67 46.26
C SER A 30 4.27 10.86 46.08
N GLY A 31 4.84 10.12 45.12
CA GLY A 31 6.25 10.13 44.78
C GLY A 31 7.20 9.80 45.93
N LEU A 32 6.71 9.23 47.05
CA LEU A 32 7.52 9.08 48.27
C LEU A 32 8.84 8.36 48.00
N PHE A 33 8.81 7.33 47.16
CA PHE A 33 9.96 6.51 46.81
C PHE A 33 10.38 6.61 45.33
N ASP A 34 9.79 7.50 44.53
CA ASP A 34 10.08 7.62 43.09
C ASP A 34 11.58 7.61 42.74
N GLY A 35 12.01 6.66 41.92
CA GLY A 35 13.38 6.43 41.48
C GLY A 35 14.30 5.78 42.53
N SER A 36 13.74 5.28 43.63
CA SER A 36 14.49 4.64 44.71
C SER A 36 14.94 3.23 44.36
N LYS A 37 15.93 2.76 45.11
CA LYS A 37 16.50 1.42 44.95
C LYS A 37 16.54 0.71 46.29
N PHE A 38 16.02 -0.50 46.32
CA PHE A 38 15.98 -1.33 47.52
C PHE A 38 16.59 -2.70 47.24
N ASN A 39 17.25 -3.27 48.24
CA ASN A 39 17.49 -4.72 48.30
C ASN A 39 16.52 -5.39 49.28
N GLU A 40 16.25 -4.70 50.40
CA GLU A 40 15.31 -5.10 51.44
C GLU A 40 14.85 -3.82 52.14
N LEU A 41 13.53 -3.63 52.26
CA LEU A 41 12.93 -2.51 52.99
C LEU A 41 11.71 -3.04 53.75
N ASP A 42 11.66 -2.79 55.06
CA ASP A 42 10.56 -3.26 55.91
C ASP A 42 9.63 -2.11 56.30
N LEU A 43 8.42 -2.12 55.73
CA LEU A 43 7.35 -1.17 56.01
C LEU A 43 6.17 -1.84 56.75
N SER A 44 6.39 -3.00 57.37
CA SER A 44 5.32 -3.79 58.04
C SER A 44 4.64 -3.07 59.20
N LYS A 45 5.28 -2.06 59.80
CA LYS A 45 4.72 -1.25 60.90
C LYS A 45 3.94 -0.02 60.42
N TRP A 46 4.01 0.30 59.13
CA TRP A 46 3.35 1.49 58.60
C TRP A 46 1.84 1.27 58.49
N ASN A 47 1.07 2.14 59.14
CA ASN A 47 -0.38 2.19 59.01
C ASN A 47 -0.77 3.24 57.97
N ILE A 48 -1.16 2.78 56.77
CA ILE A 48 -1.51 3.65 55.64
C ILE A 48 -3.02 3.91 55.49
N GLY A 49 -3.87 3.50 56.44
CA GLY A 49 -5.34 3.51 56.27
C GLY A 49 -5.98 4.90 56.11
N LYS A 50 -5.21 5.99 56.22
CA LYS A 50 -5.66 7.37 55.91
C LYS A 50 -5.10 7.93 54.61
N VAL A 51 -4.25 7.18 53.91
CA VAL A 51 -3.62 7.61 52.66
C VAL A 51 -4.68 7.58 51.56
N THR A 52 -4.83 8.71 50.88
CA THR A 52 -5.73 8.89 49.73
C THR A 52 -4.97 9.00 48.41
N ASP A 53 -3.69 9.39 48.43
CA ASP A 53 -2.86 9.54 47.23
C ASP A 53 -1.54 8.75 47.35
N MET A 54 -1.35 7.80 46.42
CA MET A 54 -0.12 7.00 46.24
C MET A 54 0.47 7.17 44.82
N SER A 55 0.10 8.24 44.13
CA SER A 55 0.56 8.47 42.76
C SER A 55 2.08 8.55 42.68
N SER A 56 2.65 7.91 41.66
CA SER A 56 4.10 7.80 41.42
C SER A 56 4.92 7.25 42.60
N MET A 57 4.31 6.63 43.61
CA MET A 57 5.01 6.30 44.85
C MET A 57 6.26 5.47 44.62
N PHE A 58 6.23 4.50 43.70
CA PHE A 58 7.34 3.61 43.33
C PHE A 58 7.72 3.73 41.85
N ASN A 59 7.49 4.89 41.23
CA ASN A 59 7.79 5.10 39.82
C ASN A 59 9.30 4.94 39.56
N GLY A 60 9.67 4.15 38.55
CA GLY A 60 11.06 3.90 38.16
C GLY A 60 11.87 3.07 39.16
N ASP A 61 11.22 2.48 40.16
CA ASP A 61 11.90 1.73 41.21
C ASP A 61 12.38 0.35 40.73
N SER A 62 13.30 -0.20 41.52
CA SER A 62 13.77 -1.58 41.35
C SER A 62 13.55 -2.36 42.63
N ASN A 63 13.02 -3.59 42.49
CA ASN A 63 12.77 -4.56 43.57
C ASN A 63 11.61 -4.17 44.51
N VAL A 64 10.53 -3.59 43.99
CA VAL A 64 9.30 -3.30 44.76
C VAL A 64 8.72 -4.57 45.38
N SER A 65 8.83 -5.71 44.68
CA SER A 65 8.42 -7.04 45.16
C SER A 65 9.12 -7.48 46.45
N GLN A 66 10.27 -6.87 46.78
CA GLN A 66 11.06 -7.19 47.97
C GLN A 66 10.75 -6.30 49.17
N VAL A 67 9.86 -5.31 49.04
CA VAL A 67 9.45 -4.46 50.16
C VAL A 67 8.50 -5.24 51.08
N LYS A 68 8.91 -5.49 52.31
CA LYS A 68 8.10 -6.23 53.29
C LYS A 68 6.96 -5.37 53.81
N GLY A 69 5.79 -5.99 53.97
CA GLY A 69 4.60 -5.38 54.56
C GLY A 69 3.63 -4.74 53.56
N ILE A 70 4.06 -4.39 52.33
CA ILE A 70 3.19 -3.72 51.35
C ILE A 70 2.00 -4.57 50.91
N LYS A 71 2.14 -5.90 50.91
CA LYS A 71 1.04 -6.83 50.60
C LYS A 71 -0.11 -6.74 51.63
N ALA A 72 0.18 -6.34 52.87
CA ALA A 72 -0.79 -6.27 53.98
C ALA A 72 -1.37 -4.85 54.19
N TRP A 73 -1.03 -3.90 53.32
CA TRP A 73 -1.52 -2.53 53.41
C TRP A 73 -3.03 -2.45 53.16
N ASP A 74 -3.73 -1.69 54.00
CA ASP A 74 -5.14 -1.34 53.79
C ASP A 74 -5.25 -0.18 52.81
N THR A 75 -5.35 -0.50 51.52
CA THR A 75 -5.48 0.47 50.43
C THR A 75 -6.91 0.96 50.22
N SER A 76 -7.87 0.56 51.07
CA SER A 76 -9.30 0.86 50.86
C SER A 76 -9.61 2.36 50.86
N GLY A 77 -8.76 3.19 51.46
CA GLY A 77 -8.87 4.66 51.45
C GLY A 77 -8.23 5.36 50.24
N VAL A 78 -7.47 4.65 49.40
CA VAL A 78 -6.69 5.26 48.32
C VAL A 78 -7.60 5.59 47.13
N GLU A 79 -7.50 6.84 46.65
CA GLU A 79 -8.29 7.39 45.55
C GLU A 79 -7.47 7.55 44.26
N ASN A 80 -6.14 7.69 44.37
CA ASN A 80 -5.24 7.94 43.24
C ASN A 80 -4.01 7.02 43.29
N MET A 81 -3.84 6.17 42.27
CA MET A 81 -2.68 5.28 42.06
C MET A 81 -1.97 5.55 40.73
N SER A 82 -2.15 6.76 40.17
CA SER A 82 -1.56 7.13 38.88
C SER A 82 -0.04 6.97 38.90
N SER A 83 0.52 6.29 37.91
CA SER A 83 1.94 6.02 37.74
C SER A 83 2.64 5.33 38.90
N MET A 84 1.89 4.71 39.83
CA MET A 84 2.44 4.20 41.08
C MET A 84 3.62 3.23 40.86
N PHE A 85 3.55 2.38 39.83
CA PHE A 85 4.59 1.45 39.45
C PHE A 85 5.12 1.69 38.03
N ALA A 86 4.89 2.88 37.46
CA ALA A 86 5.36 3.16 36.10
C ALA A 86 6.88 2.94 35.99
N GLY A 87 7.35 2.26 34.95
CA GLY A 87 8.79 2.03 34.75
C GLY A 87 9.46 1.11 35.78
N VAL A 88 8.71 0.44 36.65
CA VAL A 88 9.26 -0.54 37.59
C VAL A 88 9.89 -1.71 36.82
N THR A 89 11.01 -2.21 37.35
CA THR A 89 11.83 -3.24 36.67
C THR A 89 11.66 -4.64 37.25
N ASP A 90 10.80 -4.81 38.25
CA ASP A 90 10.39 -6.10 38.80
C ASP A 90 9.72 -6.98 37.74
N SER A 91 9.95 -8.28 37.85
CA SER A 91 9.30 -9.27 36.98
C SER A 91 7.96 -9.77 37.52
N ASP A 92 7.71 -9.56 38.82
CA ASP A 92 6.50 -9.97 39.52
C ASP A 92 6.05 -8.82 40.44
N LEU A 93 4.78 -8.42 40.32
CA LEU A 93 4.13 -7.44 41.18
C LEU A 93 2.93 -8.04 41.95
N SER A 94 2.98 -9.35 42.24
CA SER A 94 1.96 -10.09 42.99
C SER A 94 1.62 -9.52 44.38
N VAL A 95 2.44 -8.58 44.87
CA VAL A 95 2.19 -7.80 46.08
C VAL A 95 0.89 -7.00 46.04
N VAL A 96 0.38 -6.67 44.84
CA VAL A 96 -0.82 -5.86 44.66
C VAL A 96 -2.12 -6.68 44.52
N ASN A 97 -2.03 -8.00 44.41
CA ASN A 97 -3.18 -8.86 44.06
C ASN A 97 -4.35 -8.69 45.03
N ASP A 98 -4.06 -8.55 46.33
CA ASP A 98 -5.08 -8.51 47.39
C ASP A 98 -5.44 -7.07 47.82
N TRP A 99 -4.97 -6.05 47.10
CA TRP A 99 -5.26 -4.66 47.42
C TRP A 99 -6.72 -4.30 47.14
N ASN A 100 -7.35 -3.58 48.07
CA ASN A 100 -8.67 -2.99 47.83
C ASN A 100 -8.53 -1.71 47.02
N VAL A 101 -8.92 -1.75 45.75
CA VAL A 101 -8.87 -0.61 44.82
C VAL A 101 -10.25 0.01 44.55
N SER A 102 -11.27 -0.32 45.34
CA SER A 102 -12.66 0.07 45.10
C SER A 102 -12.93 1.58 45.13
N ASN A 103 -12.06 2.33 45.80
CA ASN A 103 -12.12 3.80 45.89
C ASN A 103 -11.21 4.50 44.87
N VAL A 104 -10.37 3.77 44.14
CA VAL A 104 -9.44 4.34 43.17
C VAL A 104 -10.23 4.89 41.97
N THR A 105 -9.95 6.15 41.65
CA THR A 105 -10.57 6.88 40.53
C THR A 105 -9.65 6.97 39.31
N SER A 106 -8.33 6.92 39.52
CA SER A 106 -7.32 7.00 38.46
C SER A 106 -6.22 5.96 38.64
N MET A 107 -6.00 5.17 37.58
CA MET A 107 -4.88 4.25 37.38
C MET A 107 -4.05 4.65 36.15
N TYR A 108 -4.06 5.95 35.82
CA TYR A 108 -3.26 6.51 34.72
C TYR A 108 -1.82 6.00 34.78
N SER A 109 -1.37 5.29 33.75
CA SER A 109 -0.01 4.74 33.65
C SER A 109 0.44 3.87 34.85
N MET A 110 -0.47 3.29 35.63
CA MET A 110 -0.12 2.61 36.90
C MET A 110 0.99 1.58 36.75
N PHE A 111 0.98 0.77 35.69
CA PHE A 111 2.02 -0.21 35.36
C PHE A 111 2.78 0.13 34.07
N GLY A 112 2.56 1.31 33.48
CA GLY A 112 3.11 1.65 32.18
C GLY A 112 4.65 1.63 32.14
N ASN A 113 5.20 1.01 31.11
CA ASN A 113 6.63 0.82 30.81
C ASN A 113 7.36 -0.14 31.78
N CYS A 114 6.64 -1.08 32.40
CA CYS A 114 7.23 -2.18 33.16
C CYS A 114 7.71 -3.30 32.23
N SER A 115 8.76 -3.04 31.46
CA SER A 115 9.22 -3.95 30.39
C SER A 115 9.65 -5.36 30.82
N ASN A 116 9.91 -5.56 32.13
CA ASN A 116 10.29 -6.86 32.71
C ASN A 116 9.11 -7.60 33.37
N LEU A 117 7.95 -6.95 33.54
CA LEU A 117 6.81 -7.50 34.26
C LEU A 117 6.24 -8.70 33.50
N ALA A 118 6.49 -9.90 34.02
CA ALA A 118 6.23 -11.15 33.32
C ALA A 118 4.85 -11.75 33.65
N GLU A 119 4.29 -11.41 34.81
CA GLU A 119 2.95 -11.81 35.24
C GLU A 119 2.35 -10.71 36.12
N LEU A 120 1.03 -10.50 36.01
CA LEU A 120 0.25 -9.63 36.87
C LEU A 120 -1.15 -10.20 37.04
N ASP A 121 -1.62 -10.33 38.28
CA ASP A 121 -2.94 -10.88 38.58
C ASP A 121 -3.81 -9.85 39.32
N LEU A 122 -4.83 -9.38 38.61
CA LEU A 122 -5.80 -8.39 39.07
C LEU A 122 -7.16 -9.04 39.38
N SER A 123 -7.25 -10.37 39.45
CA SER A 123 -8.54 -11.09 39.54
C SER A 123 -9.37 -10.75 40.78
N ASN A 124 -8.74 -10.25 41.84
CA ASN A 124 -9.41 -9.84 43.08
C ASN A 124 -9.81 -8.35 43.08
N TRP A 125 -9.47 -7.59 42.04
CA TRP A 125 -9.75 -6.16 41.97
C TRP A 125 -11.20 -5.88 41.59
N SER A 126 -11.76 -4.83 42.18
CA SER A 126 -13.05 -4.25 41.78
C SER A 126 -12.88 -2.74 41.66
N THR A 127 -13.26 -2.18 40.52
CA THR A 127 -12.93 -0.79 40.16
C THR A 127 -14.15 0.10 39.85
N PRO A 128 -15.21 0.12 40.69
CA PRO A 128 -16.49 0.77 40.39
C PRO A 128 -16.45 2.31 40.31
N LYS A 129 -15.30 2.94 40.55
CA LYS A 129 -15.10 4.41 40.53
C LYS A 129 -14.08 4.86 39.48
N LEU A 130 -13.53 3.93 38.69
CA LEU A 130 -12.45 4.19 37.78
C LEU A 130 -12.91 5.07 36.61
N ASN A 131 -12.28 6.24 36.45
CA ASN A 131 -12.57 7.16 35.35
C ASN A 131 -11.38 7.33 34.38
N ASN A 132 -10.19 6.90 34.77
CA ASN A 132 -8.97 7.06 33.97
C ASN A 132 -8.07 5.82 34.07
N VAL A 133 -7.92 5.12 32.95
CA VAL A 133 -7.05 3.95 32.75
C VAL A 133 -6.02 4.17 31.65
N LYS A 134 -5.86 5.42 31.22
CA LYS A 134 -4.97 5.78 30.13
C LYS A 134 -3.55 5.29 30.44
N SER A 135 -2.94 4.61 29.47
CA SER A 135 -1.60 4.03 29.54
C SER A 135 -1.36 2.98 30.63
N MET A 136 -2.41 2.41 31.26
CA MET A 136 -2.25 1.54 32.44
C MET A 136 -1.23 0.42 32.25
N PHE A 137 -1.19 -0.23 31.08
CA PHE A 137 -0.24 -1.30 30.71
C PHE A 137 0.63 -0.95 29.50
N ASN A 138 0.80 0.35 29.21
CA ASN A 138 1.49 0.80 28.01
C ASN A 138 2.95 0.34 27.99
N ASN A 139 3.41 -0.27 26.89
CA ASN A 139 4.74 -0.84 26.68
C ASN A 139 5.12 -2.02 27.59
N ASP A 140 4.13 -2.70 28.19
CA ASP A 140 4.37 -3.92 28.96
C ASP A 140 4.41 -5.15 28.05
N LYS A 141 5.52 -5.29 27.33
CA LYS A 141 5.69 -6.23 26.20
C LYS A 141 5.53 -7.72 26.54
N LEU A 142 5.66 -8.07 27.82
CA LEU A 142 5.53 -9.45 28.31
C LEU A 142 4.11 -9.77 28.77
N LEU A 143 3.29 -8.76 29.08
CA LEU A 143 1.88 -8.94 29.41
C LEU A 143 1.07 -9.30 28.17
N ASN A 144 0.29 -10.37 28.28
CA ASN A 144 -0.54 -10.95 27.22
C ASN A 144 -1.70 -11.75 27.85
N GLU A 145 -2.48 -12.44 27.02
CA GLU A 145 -3.66 -13.20 27.44
C GLU A 145 -3.41 -14.27 28.52
N ASP A 146 -2.19 -14.79 28.63
CA ASP A 146 -1.83 -15.82 29.62
C ASP A 146 -1.25 -15.22 30.91
N THR A 147 -0.72 -14.00 30.85
CA THR A 147 0.11 -13.42 31.91
C THR A 147 -0.49 -12.20 32.60
N LEU A 148 -1.47 -11.55 31.99
CA LEU A 148 -2.29 -10.53 32.64
C LEU A 148 -3.64 -11.15 32.97
N LYS A 149 -3.91 -11.40 34.25
CA LYS A 149 -5.18 -12.00 34.72
C LYS A 149 -6.09 -10.93 35.32
N GLY A 150 -7.40 -11.08 35.13
CA GLY A 150 -8.41 -10.21 35.74
C GLY A 150 -8.57 -8.85 35.07
N TYR A 151 -7.83 -8.57 33.99
CA TYR A 151 -8.05 -7.36 33.19
C TYR A 151 -9.45 -7.36 32.59
N GLU A 152 -10.00 -8.53 32.24
CA GLU A 152 -11.33 -8.69 31.67
C GLU A 152 -12.43 -8.22 32.63
N THR A 153 -12.18 -8.24 33.95
CA THR A 153 -13.18 -7.94 34.98
C THR A 153 -13.12 -6.52 35.53
N LEU A 154 -12.25 -5.66 34.98
CA LEU A 154 -12.20 -4.27 35.36
C LEU A 154 -13.53 -3.58 35.03
N VAL A 155 -14.13 -2.93 36.02
CA VAL A 155 -15.38 -2.17 35.86
C VAL A 155 -15.04 -0.81 35.23
N THR A 156 -15.53 -0.56 34.01
CA THR A 156 -15.20 0.64 33.22
C THR A 156 -16.37 1.57 32.92
N ASP A 157 -17.54 1.35 33.53
CA ASP A 157 -18.79 2.11 33.31
C ASP A 157 -18.63 3.64 33.45
N LYS A 158 -17.63 4.10 34.23
CA LYS A 158 -17.31 5.53 34.44
C LYS A 158 -16.05 6.01 33.74
N THR A 159 -15.39 5.14 32.97
CA THR A 159 -14.12 5.46 32.31
C THR A 159 -14.33 6.49 31.21
N LEU A 160 -13.60 7.60 31.29
CA LEU A 160 -13.57 8.66 30.29
C LEU A 160 -12.33 8.55 29.38
N TYR A 161 -11.22 8.09 29.95
CA TYR A 161 -9.91 8.06 29.29
C TYR A 161 -9.32 6.64 29.28
N MET A 162 -9.24 6.03 28.10
CA MET A 162 -8.70 4.67 27.90
C MET A 162 -7.44 4.67 27.01
N GLY A 163 -7.03 5.83 26.51
CA GLY A 163 -5.96 5.90 25.52
C GLY A 163 -4.69 5.15 25.91
N SER A 164 -4.03 4.50 24.96
CA SER A 164 -2.80 3.73 25.17
C SER A 164 -2.86 2.60 26.21
N MET A 165 -4.02 2.23 26.76
CA MET A 165 -4.12 1.27 27.87
C MET A 165 -3.35 -0.03 27.61
N PHE A 166 -3.44 -0.58 26.39
CA PHE A 166 -2.77 -1.81 25.97
C PHE A 166 -1.72 -1.60 24.87
N SER A 167 -1.28 -0.36 24.65
CA SER A 167 -0.30 -0.01 23.62
C SER A 167 1.01 -0.78 23.87
N GLY A 168 1.57 -1.41 22.83
CA GLY A 168 2.84 -2.12 22.90
C GLY A 168 2.85 -3.40 23.73
N THR A 169 1.69 -3.89 24.18
CA THR A 169 1.56 -5.16 24.92
C THR A 169 1.74 -6.38 24.01
N GLY A 170 1.90 -7.56 24.62
CA GLY A 170 2.18 -8.82 23.95
C GLY A 170 0.97 -9.65 23.51
N PHE A 171 -0.25 -9.12 23.66
CA PHE A 171 -1.49 -9.83 23.36
C PHE A 171 -1.57 -10.31 21.91
N LYS A 172 -2.06 -11.54 21.71
CA LYS A 172 -2.53 -12.02 20.40
C LYS A 172 -4.04 -11.92 20.26
N THR A 173 -4.76 -12.29 21.32
CA THR A 173 -6.21 -12.12 21.43
C THR A 173 -6.50 -11.39 22.72
N ILE A 174 -7.26 -10.31 22.67
CA ILE A 174 -7.71 -9.61 23.87
C ILE A 174 -9.24 -9.65 23.96
N ASP A 175 -9.76 -10.06 25.12
CA ASP A 175 -11.20 -10.09 25.40
C ASP A 175 -11.59 -8.92 26.30
N LEU A 176 -12.38 -8.02 25.73
CA LEU A 176 -12.91 -6.83 26.37
C LEU A 176 -14.44 -6.85 26.34
N SER A 177 -15.07 -8.02 26.25
CA SER A 177 -16.53 -8.18 26.20
C SER A 177 -17.27 -7.65 27.42
N GLN A 178 -16.59 -7.54 28.57
CA GLN A 178 -17.16 -7.01 29.81
C GLN A 178 -16.93 -5.50 29.99
N TYR A 179 -16.18 -4.85 29.09
CA TYR A 179 -15.90 -3.43 29.19
C TYR A 179 -17.13 -2.64 28.74
N ASP A 180 -17.59 -1.74 29.60
CA ASP A 180 -18.53 -0.68 29.23
C ASP A 180 -17.73 0.53 28.74
N THR A 181 -17.89 0.87 27.45
CA THR A 181 -17.22 2.02 26.83
C THR A 181 -18.14 3.20 26.57
N SER A 182 -19.40 3.17 27.03
CA SER A 182 -20.44 4.17 26.73
C SER A 182 -20.07 5.60 27.15
N ASN A 183 -19.21 5.75 28.16
CA ASN A 183 -18.70 7.03 28.65
C ASN A 183 -17.30 7.40 28.12
N VAL A 184 -16.64 6.49 27.40
CA VAL A 184 -15.25 6.71 26.94
C VAL A 184 -15.23 7.78 25.86
N LYS A 185 -14.37 8.78 26.06
CA LYS A 185 -14.15 9.88 25.11
C LYS A 185 -12.84 9.74 24.33
N ASP A 186 -11.84 9.13 24.96
CA ASP A 186 -10.49 8.96 24.43
C ASP A 186 -10.18 7.45 24.26
N LEU A 187 -10.25 6.98 23.02
CA LEU A 187 -9.78 5.67 22.55
C LEU A 187 -8.44 5.80 21.79
N SER A 188 -7.69 6.89 21.96
CA SER A 188 -6.44 7.08 21.23
C SER A 188 -5.43 5.98 21.57
N SER A 189 -4.83 5.36 20.56
CA SER A 189 -3.68 4.47 20.71
C SER A 189 -3.87 3.23 21.59
N VAL A 190 -5.12 2.83 21.93
CA VAL A 190 -5.36 1.70 22.87
C VAL A 190 -4.57 0.45 22.47
N PHE A 191 -4.49 0.14 21.18
CA PHE A 191 -3.76 -1.02 20.65
C PHE A 191 -2.55 -0.63 19.79
N MET A 192 -2.03 0.59 19.91
CA MET A 192 -0.89 1.04 19.13
C MET A 192 0.33 0.13 19.37
N GLY A 193 1.01 -0.28 18.29
CA GLY A 193 2.25 -1.06 18.37
C GLY A 193 2.10 -2.47 18.95
N THR A 194 0.88 -3.00 19.07
CA THR A 194 0.62 -4.39 19.48
C THR A 194 0.94 -5.35 18.33
N THR A 195 2.23 -5.60 18.10
CA THR A 195 2.74 -6.32 16.92
C THR A 195 2.37 -7.81 16.84
N LYS A 196 1.69 -8.34 17.86
CA LYS A 196 1.18 -9.72 17.91
C LYS A 196 -0.35 -9.79 17.87
N LEU A 197 -1.05 -8.66 18.03
CA LEU A 197 -2.51 -8.63 18.19
C LEU A 197 -3.20 -8.97 16.88
N GLN A 198 -3.91 -10.09 16.88
CA GLN A 198 -4.64 -10.63 15.73
C GLN A 198 -6.15 -10.59 15.93
N LYS A 199 -6.63 -10.53 17.18
CA LYS A 199 -8.06 -10.54 17.47
C LYS A 199 -8.41 -9.70 18.69
N ILE A 200 -9.49 -8.94 18.58
CA ILE A 200 -10.13 -8.22 19.68
C ILE A 200 -11.55 -8.77 19.80
N ILE A 201 -11.97 -9.10 21.02
CA ILE A 201 -13.33 -9.54 21.33
C ILE A 201 -14.01 -8.45 22.13
N GLY A 202 -15.17 -7.95 21.68
CA GLY A 202 -15.92 -6.97 22.46
C GLY A 202 -17.07 -6.30 21.71
N THR A 203 -17.85 -5.52 22.45
CA THR A 203 -18.95 -4.69 21.96
C THR A 203 -18.76 -3.26 22.45
N PHE A 204 -17.98 -2.47 21.72
CA PHE A 204 -17.71 -1.08 22.10
C PHE A 204 -18.89 -0.19 21.74
N ASP A 205 -19.44 0.51 22.72
CA ASP A 205 -20.25 1.70 22.51
C ASP A 205 -19.31 2.89 22.27
N THR A 206 -19.34 3.44 21.05
CA THR A 206 -18.52 4.59 20.64
C THR A 206 -19.27 5.92 20.62
N SER A 207 -20.53 5.96 21.07
CA SER A 207 -21.41 7.13 20.96
C SER A 207 -20.90 8.37 21.72
N SER A 208 -19.94 8.21 22.64
CA SER A 208 -19.27 9.28 23.37
C SER A 208 -17.85 9.58 22.90
N VAL A 209 -17.29 8.77 21.99
CA VAL A 209 -15.89 8.84 21.57
C VAL A 209 -15.65 10.08 20.70
N VAL A 210 -14.58 10.80 21.01
CA VAL A 210 -14.14 12.00 20.29
C VAL A 210 -12.78 11.77 19.61
N ASP A 211 -11.90 10.97 20.23
CA ASP A 211 -10.54 10.73 19.74
C ASP A 211 -10.26 9.23 19.55
N MET A 212 -9.92 8.85 18.31
CA MET A 212 -9.49 7.50 17.89
C MET A 212 -8.07 7.50 17.31
N THR A 213 -7.27 8.54 17.59
CA THR A 213 -5.90 8.71 17.08
C THR A 213 -5.08 7.45 17.30
N SER A 214 -4.51 6.89 16.25
CA SER A 214 -3.59 5.74 16.29
C SER A 214 -4.16 4.47 16.94
N LEU A 215 -5.49 4.31 17.06
CA LEU A 215 -6.12 3.21 17.80
C LEU A 215 -5.54 1.83 17.43
N PHE A 216 -5.31 1.54 16.15
CA PHE A 216 -4.76 0.28 15.64
C PHE A 216 -3.38 0.44 14.98
N SER A 217 -2.74 1.61 15.10
CA SER A 217 -1.48 1.94 14.42
C SER A 217 -0.38 0.93 14.74
N GLY A 218 0.17 0.27 13.73
CA GLY A 218 1.25 -0.71 13.87
C GLY A 218 0.88 -2.00 14.61
N SER A 219 -0.42 -2.28 14.78
CA SER A 219 -0.91 -3.58 15.27
C SER A 219 -0.86 -4.64 14.16
N ALA A 220 -0.89 -5.93 14.53
CA ALA A 220 -0.94 -7.04 13.59
C ALA A 220 -2.37 -7.40 13.13
N ILE A 221 -3.37 -6.56 13.43
CA ILE A 221 -4.77 -6.82 13.12
C ILE A 221 -4.99 -6.85 11.59
N THR A 222 -5.79 -7.81 11.13
CA THR A 222 -6.12 -8.01 9.70
C THR A 222 -7.61 -7.87 9.40
N ASP A 223 -8.46 -8.09 10.41
CA ASP A 223 -9.92 -8.05 10.35
C ASP A 223 -10.49 -7.78 11.76
N PHE A 224 -11.81 -7.70 11.86
CA PHE A 224 -12.52 -7.40 13.11
C PHE A 224 -13.60 -8.45 13.42
N ASP A 225 -13.39 -9.72 13.09
CA ASP A 225 -14.41 -10.78 13.26
C ASP A 225 -14.85 -11.01 14.73
N GLY A 226 -14.08 -10.50 15.71
CA GLY A 226 -14.44 -10.53 17.14
C GLY A 226 -14.99 -9.20 17.69
N LEU A 227 -14.95 -8.12 16.92
CA LEU A 227 -15.31 -6.78 17.36
C LEU A 227 -16.29 -6.18 16.37
N ASN A 228 -17.53 -5.93 16.81
CA ASN A 228 -18.55 -5.34 15.95
C ASN A 228 -18.27 -3.85 15.69
N ILE A 229 -17.36 -3.58 14.74
CA ILE A 229 -16.90 -2.25 14.36
C ILE A 229 -17.81 -1.58 13.31
N VAL A 230 -18.68 -2.36 12.67
CA VAL A 230 -19.64 -1.87 11.66
C VAL A 230 -20.69 -0.95 12.30
N ASP A 231 -21.14 -1.29 13.51
CA ASP A 231 -22.20 -0.56 14.22
C ASP A 231 -21.69 0.61 15.09
N TRP A 232 -20.42 1.01 14.95
CA TRP A 232 -19.87 2.11 15.74
C TRP A 232 -20.53 3.45 15.39
N ASP A 233 -21.08 4.13 16.40
CA ASP A 233 -21.47 5.54 16.27
C ASP A 233 -20.21 6.42 16.29
N THR A 234 -19.78 6.86 15.11
CA THR A 234 -18.63 7.75 14.94
C THR A 234 -19.01 9.23 14.83
N SER A 235 -20.28 9.58 15.05
CA SER A 235 -20.82 10.93 14.78
C SER A 235 -20.15 12.05 15.57
N LYS A 236 -19.53 11.73 16.71
CA LYS A 236 -18.78 12.68 17.56
C LYS A 236 -17.27 12.59 17.41
N VAL A 237 -16.76 11.65 16.61
CA VAL A 237 -15.32 11.48 16.42
C VAL A 237 -14.80 12.67 15.63
N GLU A 238 -13.85 13.40 16.21
CA GLU A 238 -13.21 14.56 15.60
C GLU A 238 -11.83 14.22 15.01
N ASN A 239 -11.19 13.15 15.53
CA ASN A 239 -9.82 12.77 15.19
C ASN A 239 -9.67 11.25 14.96
N MET A 240 -9.21 10.89 13.75
CA MET A 240 -8.85 9.51 13.35
C MET A 240 -7.40 9.42 12.83
N ASN A 241 -6.55 10.39 13.19
CA ASN A 241 -5.16 10.48 12.76
C ASN A 241 -4.42 9.15 13.01
N ARG A 242 -3.80 8.59 11.97
CA ARG A 242 -3.03 7.32 12.01
C ARG A 242 -3.80 6.09 12.52
N MET A 243 -5.15 6.14 12.57
CA MET A 243 -5.95 5.06 13.17
C MET A 243 -5.58 3.66 12.65
N PHE A 244 -5.34 3.52 11.34
CA PHE A 244 -4.96 2.26 10.68
C PHE A 244 -3.54 2.28 10.08
N LEU A 245 -2.67 3.19 10.54
CA LEU A 245 -1.30 3.33 10.04
C LEU A 245 -0.55 2.00 10.13
N GLY A 246 -0.06 1.50 8.99
CA GLY A 246 0.77 0.29 8.94
C GLY A 246 0.05 -1.01 9.28
N THR A 247 -1.29 -1.02 9.31
CA THR A 247 -2.08 -2.25 9.48
C THR A 247 -2.00 -3.14 8.23
N SER A 248 -2.27 -4.44 8.40
CA SER A 248 -2.34 -5.41 7.29
C SER A 248 -3.79 -5.74 6.88
N ILE A 249 -4.73 -4.85 7.18
CA ILE A 249 -6.15 -4.99 6.80
C ILE A 249 -6.26 -4.95 5.27
N SER A 250 -6.92 -5.97 4.70
CA SER A 250 -7.15 -6.07 3.26
C SER A 250 -8.56 -5.63 2.83
N ASN A 251 -9.53 -5.67 3.75
CA ASN A 251 -10.91 -5.26 3.51
C ASN A 251 -11.37 -4.21 4.55
N PHE A 252 -11.77 -3.04 4.06
CA PHE A 252 -12.28 -1.91 4.86
C PHE A 252 -13.79 -1.71 4.73
N ASP A 253 -14.56 -2.74 4.34
CA ASP A 253 -16.01 -2.66 4.14
C ASP A 253 -16.79 -2.15 5.36
N PHE A 254 -16.26 -2.32 6.57
CA PHE A 254 -16.85 -1.82 7.81
C PHE A 254 -16.92 -0.29 7.90
N LEU A 255 -16.21 0.45 7.03
CA LEU A 255 -16.20 1.93 7.04
C LEU A 255 -17.37 2.57 6.26
N LYS A 256 -18.16 1.78 5.51
CA LYS A 256 -19.15 2.29 4.54
C LYS A 256 -20.22 3.19 5.16
N ASP A 257 -20.62 2.88 6.39
CA ASP A 257 -21.74 3.50 7.08
C ASP A 257 -21.32 4.40 8.25
N TRP A 258 -20.01 4.60 8.42
CA TRP A 258 -19.48 5.49 9.47
C TRP A 258 -19.86 6.95 9.21
N ASN A 259 -20.39 7.62 10.23
CA ASN A 259 -20.66 9.05 10.18
C ASN A 259 -19.38 9.85 10.47
N THR A 260 -18.83 10.50 9.44
CA THR A 260 -17.58 11.27 9.55
C THR A 260 -17.76 12.78 9.57
N SER A 261 -19.00 13.27 9.69
CA SER A 261 -19.34 14.71 9.60
C SER A 261 -18.70 15.61 10.67
N SER A 262 -18.09 15.03 11.70
CA SER A 262 -17.36 15.74 12.75
C SER A 262 -15.83 15.72 12.57
N LEU A 263 -15.29 14.93 11.62
CA LEU A 263 -13.85 14.80 11.44
C LEU A 263 -13.18 16.12 11.04
N THR A 264 -12.06 16.41 11.69
CA THR A 264 -11.25 17.60 11.39
C THR A 264 -9.83 17.27 10.92
N ASP A 265 -9.36 16.05 11.14
CA ASP A 265 -8.02 15.56 10.79
C ASP A 265 -8.07 14.12 10.24
N LEU A 266 -7.48 13.90 9.05
CA LEU A 266 -7.31 12.58 8.39
C LEU A 266 -5.84 12.23 8.14
N ASN A 267 -4.94 12.81 8.91
CA ASN A 267 -3.51 12.64 8.74
C ASN A 267 -3.11 11.17 8.90
N SER A 268 -2.48 10.63 7.85
CA SER A 268 -1.88 9.29 7.84
C SER A 268 -2.82 8.14 8.24
N THR A 269 -4.14 8.34 8.21
CA THR A 269 -5.15 7.38 8.69
C THR A 269 -4.99 5.99 8.06
N PHE A 270 -4.71 5.93 6.75
CA PHE A 270 -4.58 4.68 5.98
C PHE A 270 -3.16 4.46 5.46
N SER A 271 -2.19 5.24 5.95
CA SER A 271 -0.83 5.22 5.45
C SER A 271 -0.15 3.87 5.72
N ARG A 272 0.76 3.46 4.83
CA ARG A 272 1.58 2.25 4.90
C ARG A 272 0.77 0.96 4.98
N ASN A 273 -0.52 0.98 4.61
CA ASN A 273 -1.28 -0.24 4.40
C ASN A 273 -0.86 -0.88 3.06
N THR A 274 -0.29 -2.07 3.11
CA THR A 274 0.27 -2.76 1.93
C THR A 274 -0.62 -3.89 1.42
N LYS A 275 -1.90 -3.91 1.80
CA LYS A 275 -2.81 -5.05 1.57
C LYS A 275 -4.14 -4.68 0.91
N ALA A 276 -4.72 -3.53 1.26
CA ALA A 276 -6.00 -3.11 0.70
C ALA A 276 -5.84 -2.61 -0.74
N LYS A 277 -6.64 -3.18 -1.65
CA LYS A 277 -6.73 -2.74 -3.06
C LYS A 277 -7.62 -1.52 -3.24
N THR A 278 -8.58 -1.32 -2.35
CA THR A 278 -9.48 -0.16 -2.32
C THR A 278 -9.97 0.08 -0.89
N ILE A 279 -10.50 1.27 -0.63
CA ILE A 279 -11.08 1.66 0.66
C ILE A 279 -12.42 2.35 0.36
N PRO A 280 -13.57 1.87 0.88
CA PRO A 280 -14.89 2.31 0.46
C PRO A 280 -15.32 3.60 1.18
N LEU A 281 -14.79 4.74 0.72
CA LEU A 281 -14.96 6.05 1.36
C LEU A 281 -16.01 6.96 0.70
N VAL A 282 -16.87 6.40 -0.16
CA VAL A 282 -17.83 7.16 -0.99
C VAL A 282 -18.81 8.01 -0.18
N ASN A 283 -19.19 7.57 1.03
CA ASN A 283 -20.15 8.23 1.90
C ASN A 283 -19.51 9.14 2.96
N TRP A 284 -18.17 9.26 2.98
CA TRP A 284 -17.49 10.04 4.01
C TRP A 284 -17.68 11.54 3.77
N ASP A 285 -18.28 12.22 4.76
CA ASP A 285 -18.27 13.67 4.85
C ASP A 285 -16.90 14.12 5.40
N VAL A 286 -16.12 14.78 4.56
CA VAL A 286 -14.81 15.35 4.90
C VAL A 286 -14.82 16.89 4.88
N SER A 287 -16.00 17.52 4.84
CA SER A 287 -16.17 18.96 4.67
C SER A 287 -15.52 19.82 5.76
N LYS A 288 -15.27 19.27 6.94
CA LYS A 288 -14.59 19.93 8.06
C LYS A 288 -13.10 19.57 8.18
N VAL A 289 -12.61 18.63 7.39
CA VAL A 289 -11.22 18.16 7.47
C VAL A 289 -10.27 19.24 6.98
N LYS A 290 -9.32 19.62 7.84
CA LYS A 290 -8.33 20.66 7.55
C LYS A 290 -7.02 20.11 7.01
N SER A 291 -6.73 18.84 7.29
CA SER A 291 -5.43 18.22 6.99
C SER A 291 -5.59 16.81 6.44
N PHE A 292 -5.02 16.60 5.25
CA PHE A 292 -4.92 15.30 4.58
C PHE A 292 -3.45 14.85 4.48
N TYR A 293 -2.64 15.23 5.47
CA TYR A 293 -1.20 14.95 5.47
C TYR A 293 -0.98 13.44 5.41
N SER A 294 -0.36 12.99 4.32
CA SER A 294 0.07 11.61 4.14
C SER A 294 -1.05 10.58 4.31
N THR A 295 -2.33 10.92 4.09
CA THR A 295 -3.48 10.05 4.39
C THR A 295 -3.35 8.64 3.82
N PHE A 296 -2.86 8.51 2.58
CA PHE A 296 -2.60 7.23 1.88
C PHE A 296 -1.11 7.02 1.56
N TYR A 297 -0.21 7.71 2.27
CA TYR A 297 1.23 7.61 2.04
C TYR A 297 1.70 6.16 2.13
N GLY A 298 2.42 5.67 1.12
CA GLY A 298 3.03 4.34 1.11
C GLY A 298 2.03 3.19 1.07
N SER A 299 0.76 3.45 0.71
CA SER A 299 -0.27 2.41 0.58
C SER A 299 -0.11 1.67 -0.76
N SER A 300 0.97 0.90 -0.88
CA SER A 300 1.51 0.41 -2.16
C SER A 300 0.64 -0.62 -2.89
N ALA A 301 -0.35 -1.21 -2.24
CA ALA A 301 -1.30 -2.15 -2.85
C ALA A 301 -2.61 -1.49 -3.31
N LEU A 302 -2.81 -0.20 -3.01
CA LEU A 302 -4.03 0.53 -3.31
C LEU A 302 -4.13 0.77 -4.82
N GLU A 303 -5.14 0.21 -5.47
CA GLU A 303 -5.35 0.28 -6.92
C GLU A 303 -6.36 1.37 -7.30
N SER A 304 -7.37 1.62 -6.45
CA SER A 304 -8.44 2.60 -6.69
C SER A 304 -9.04 3.20 -5.41
N LEU A 305 -9.63 4.39 -5.53
CA LEU A 305 -10.28 5.12 -4.43
C LEU A 305 -11.52 5.91 -4.90
N PRO A 306 -12.70 5.75 -4.27
CA PRO A 306 -13.92 6.49 -4.61
C PRO A 306 -14.00 7.81 -3.83
N ILE A 307 -13.18 8.80 -4.20
CA ILE A 307 -13.02 10.08 -3.47
C ILE A 307 -13.41 11.32 -4.30
N GLU A 308 -13.98 11.11 -5.49
CA GLU A 308 -14.24 12.15 -6.49
C GLU A 308 -15.26 13.19 -5.99
N ASN A 309 -16.19 12.77 -5.12
CA ASN A 309 -17.26 13.64 -4.59
C ASN A 309 -16.94 14.27 -3.23
N TRP A 310 -15.72 14.13 -2.70
CA TRP A 310 -15.34 14.72 -1.43
C TRP A 310 -15.37 16.26 -1.47
N ASN A 311 -16.02 16.88 -0.48
CA ASN A 311 -15.92 18.32 -0.26
C ASN A 311 -14.65 18.65 0.53
N VAL A 312 -13.60 19.07 -0.16
CA VAL A 312 -12.27 19.38 0.43
C VAL A 312 -12.02 20.88 0.64
N THR A 313 -13.05 21.73 0.57
CA THR A 313 -12.89 23.20 0.61
C THR A 313 -12.27 23.75 1.89
N SER A 314 -12.39 23.03 3.01
CA SER A 314 -11.79 23.38 4.30
C SER A 314 -10.31 22.99 4.42
N ALA A 315 -9.78 22.21 3.48
CA ALA A 315 -8.42 21.69 3.55
C ALA A 315 -7.38 22.82 3.49
N THR A 316 -6.32 22.69 4.29
CA THR A 316 -5.19 23.62 4.36
C THR A 316 -3.87 22.97 3.95
N THR A 317 -3.78 21.64 4.00
CA THR A 317 -2.62 20.86 3.57
C THR A 317 -3.04 19.51 2.98
N MET A 318 -2.37 19.13 1.90
CA MET A 318 -2.46 17.83 1.22
C MET A 318 -1.07 17.21 1.02
N TYR A 319 -0.11 17.59 1.87
CA TYR A 319 1.27 17.10 1.86
C TYR A 319 1.31 15.58 1.75
N GLY A 320 1.98 15.06 0.72
CA GLY A 320 2.27 13.64 0.57
C GLY A 320 1.05 12.72 0.57
N MET A 321 -0.16 13.22 0.28
CA MET A 321 -1.41 12.49 0.48
C MET A 321 -1.41 11.10 -0.16
N PHE A 322 -0.82 10.95 -1.35
CA PHE A 322 -0.70 9.70 -2.09
C PHE A 322 0.76 9.29 -2.33
N TRP A 323 1.73 9.93 -1.67
CA TRP A 323 3.13 9.67 -1.93
C TRP A 323 3.44 8.18 -1.73
N ASN A 324 3.97 7.52 -2.75
CA ASN A 324 4.36 6.10 -2.76
C ASN A 324 3.16 5.13 -2.70
N ALA A 325 1.96 5.56 -3.09
CA ALA A 325 0.83 4.69 -3.39
C ALA A 325 1.00 4.06 -4.79
N SER A 326 2.06 3.26 -4.94
CA SER A 326 2.62 2.84 -6.24
C SER A 326 1.70 1.99 -7.15
N SER A 327 0.58 1.47 -6.66
CA SER A 327 -0.38 0.71 -7.48
C SER A 327 -1.59 1.51 -7.94
N LEU A 328 -1.74 2.75 -7.46
CA LEU A 328 -2.93 3.57 -7.72
C LEU A 328 -2.97 3.94 -9.19
N LYS A 329 -4.07 3.62 -9.89
CA LYS A 329 -4.14 3.76 -11.36
C LYS A 329 -4.72 5.07 -11.84
N LYS A 330 -5.78 5.53 -11.19
CA LYS A 330 -6.56 6.69 -11.64
C LYS A 330 -6.95 7.56 -10.45
N LEU A 331 -6.93 8.87 -10.66
CA LEU A 331 -7.39 9.87 -9.69
C LEU A 331 -8.19 10.95 -10.42
N ASP A 332 -9.38 11.27 -9.91
CA ASP A 332 -10.23 12.33 -10.44
C ASP A 332 -10.52 13.37 -9.35
N PHE A 333 -9.98 14.58 -9.56
CA PHE A 333 -10.16 15.74 -8.71
C PHE A 333 -10.97 16.85 -9.41
N SER A 334 -11.68 16.56 -10.51
CA SER A 334 -12.45 17.53 -11.29
C SER A 334 -13.52 18.28 -10.46
N LYS A 335 -14.05 17.62 -9.43
CA LYS A 335 -15.07 18.18 -8.51
C LYS A 335 -14.48 18.75 -7.22
N TRP A 336 -13.19 18.56 -6.98
CA TRP A 336 -12.55 19.13 -5.80
C TRP A 336 -12.41 20.64 -5.95
N ASN A 337 -12.29 21.35 -4.82
CA ASN A 337 -11.96 22.77 -4.80
C ASN A 337 -11.11 23.05 -3.56
N THR A 338 -9.89 23.54 -3.75
CA THR A 338 -8.84 23.59 -2.71
C THR A 338 -8.33 25.00 -2.42
N PRO A 339 -9.19 26.04 -2.32
CA PRO A 339 -8.75 27.43 -2.31
C PRO A 339 -7.90 27.79 -1.08
N ASN A 340 -7.99 26.98 0.00
CA ASN A 340 -7.30 27.20 1.26
C ASN A 340 -6.02 26.36 1.41
N VAL A 341 -5.71 25.46 0.47
CA VAL A 341 -4.56 24.57 0.58
C VAL A 341 -3.28 25.32 0.25
N LYS A 342 -2.34 25.34 1.19
CA LYS A 342 -1.04 25.99 1.03
C LYS A 342 0.08 25.00 0.67
N ASN A 343 -0.03 23.76 1.12
CA ASN A 343 1.03 22.77 0.98
C ASN A 343 0.52 21.53 0.23
N PHE A 344 1.07 21.32 -0.97
CA PHE A 344 0.89 20.16 -1.85
C PHE A 344 2.20 19.39 -2.06
N TYR A 345 3.20 19.62 -1.21
CA TYR A 345 4.49 18.97 -1.31
C TYR A 345 4.33 17.46 -1.47
N ALA A 346 4.93 16.91 -2.52
CA ALA A 346 4.95 15.49 -2.82
C ALA A 346 3.57 14.81 -2.90
N MET A 347 2.48 15.53 -3.16
CA MET A 347 1.11 14.98 -3.09
C MET A 347 0.95 13.67 -3.87
N LEU A 348 1.50 13.59 -5.09
CA LEU A 348 1.51 12.42 -5.97
C LEU A 348 2.92 11.87 -6.19
N ASN A 349 3.91 12.20 -5.36
CA ASN A 349 5.29 11.73 -5.57
C ASN A 349 5.38 10.19 -5.50
N SER A 350 6.11 9.58 -6.43
CA SER A 350 6.38 8.14 -6.49
C SER A 350 5.11 7.28 -6.54
N THR A 351 4.02 7.82 -7.09
CA THR A 351 2.75 7.11 -7.34
C THR A 351 2.86 6.32 -8.65
N SER A 352 3.97 5.61 -8.86
CA SER A 352 4.47 5.19 -10.18
C SER A 352 3.51 4.35 -11.04
N GLY A 353 2.45 3.78 -10.46
CA GLY A 353 1.36 3.09 -11.17
C GLY A 353 0.28 4.01 -11.75
N LEU A 354 0.30 5.31 -11.46
CA LEU A 354 -0.70 6.28 -11.89
C LEU A 354 -0.64 6.45 -13.42
N GLU A 355 -1.77 6.19 -14.07
CA GLU A 355 -1.95 6.22 -15.52
C GLU A 355 -2.67 7.51 -15.96
N THR A 356 -3.68 7.93 -15.19
CA THR A 356 -4.50 9.11 -15.52
C THR A 356 -4.80 9.95 -14.28
N VAL A 357 -4.74 11.27 -14.42
CA VAL A 357 -5.17 12.19 -13.35
C VAL A 357 -5.94 13.40 -13.89
N ASP A 358 -7.10 13.68 -13.31
CA ASP A 358 -7.83 14.94 -13.56
C ASP A 358 -7.58 15.91 -12.41
N LEU A 359 -6.89 17.02 -12.68
CA LEU A 359 -6.59 18.08 -11.72
C LEU A 359 -7.42 19.35 -11.96
N SER A 360 -8.40 19.31 -12.87
CA SER A 360 -9.12 20.49 -13.35
C SER A 360 -9.89 21.25 -12.29
N GLY A 361 -10.32 20.55 -11.22
CA GLY A 361 -10.99 21.16 -10.07
C GLY A 361 -10.02 21.75 -9.03
N LEU A 362 -8.75 21.34 -9.02
CA LEU A 362 -7.81 21.81 -7.99
C LEU A 362 -7.52 23.30 -8.14
N ASP A 363 -7.82 24.05 -7.08
CA ASP A 363 -7.42 25.45 -6.91
C ASP A 363 -6.07 25.46 -6.18
N THR A 364 -4.98 25.64 -6.92
CA THR A 364 -3.62 25.73 -6.38
C THR A 364 -3.11 27.17 -6.33
N THR A 365 -3.99 28.16 -6.55
CA THR A 365 -3.59 29.57 -6.66
C THR A 365 -2.93 30.11 -5.38
N ASN A 366 -3.35 29.58 -4.23
CA ASN A 366 -2.83 29.90 -2.90
C ASN A 366 -1.71 28.96 -2.40
N ALA A 367 -1.27 28.00 -3.23
CA ALA A 367 -0.19 27.09 -2.86
C ALA A 367 1.12 27.85 -2.66
N THR A 368 1.79 27.58 -1.54
CA THR A 368 3.11 28.10 -1.18
C THR A 368 4.20 27.03 -1.26
N ASP A 369 3.83 25.76 -1.38
CA ASP A 369 4.75 24.64 -1.60
C ASP A 369 4.07 23.57 -2.47
N MET A 370 4.65 23.30 -3.64
CA MET A 370 4.25 22.25 -4.57
C MET A 370 5.45 21.40 -5.02
N ASN A 371 6.56 21.43 -4.26
CA ASN A 371 7.75 20.69 -4.63
C ASN A 371 7.44 19.19 -4.71
N TYR A 372 8.02 18.52 -5.72
CA TYR A 372 7.86 17.08 -5.95
C TYR A 372 6.42 16.60 -6.19
N PHE A 373 5.49 17.48 -6.61
CA PHE A 373 4.07 17.12 -6.78
C PHE A 373 3.87 15.77 -7.51
N PHE A 374 4.58 15.53 -8.62
CA PHE A 374 4.56 14.29 -9.43
C PHE A 374 5.89 13.50 -9.41
N GLY A 375 6.78 13.68 -8.43
CA GLY A 375 8.15 13.17 -8.56
C GLY A 375 8.20 11.66 -8.92
N ALA A 376 8.94 11.28 -9.97
CA ALA A 376 9.06 9.89 -10.46
C ALA A 376 7.78 9.22 -11.00
N GLU A 377 6.79 9.97 -11.49
CA GLU A 377 5.67 9.40 -12.26
C GLU A 377 6.13 8.86 -13.61
N SER A 378 6.05 7.54 -13.78
CA SER A 378 6.55 6.89 -14.99
C SER A 378 5.42 6.48 -15.96
N ASN A 379 4.22 6.21 -15.47
CA ASN A 379 3.11 5.66 -16.27
C ASN A 379 2.01 6.68 -16.57
N LEU A 380 2.14 7.93 -16.07
CA LEU A 380 1.13 8.96 -16.24
C LEU A 380 1.11 9.43 -17.69
N TRP A 381 0.12 8.97 -18.46
CA TRP A 381 0.00 9.24 -19.89
C TRP A 381 -1.15 10.18 -20.24
N LYS A 382 -2.09 10.43 -19.31
CA LYS A 382 -3.18 11.39 -19.47
C LYS A 382 -3.34 12.30 -18.26
N ILE A 383 -3.42 13.60 -18.48
CA ILE A 383 -3.61 14.61 -17.45
C ILE A 383 -4.56 15.73 -17.91
N THR A 384 -5.53 16.08 -17.05
CA THR A 384 -6.39 17.25 -17.28
C THR A 384 -6.02 18.36 -16.30
N LEU A 385 -5.83 19.57 -16.81
CA LEU A 385 -5.51 20.77 -16.03
C LEU A 385 -6.61 21.81 -16.20
N GLY A 386 -6.88 22.59 -15.16
CA GLY A 386 -7.94 23.60 -15.13
C GLY A 386 -7.41 25.02 -14.94
N SER A 387 -8.33 25.97 -15.04
CA SER A 387 -8.03 27.42 -14.96
C SER A 387 -7.36 27.89 -13.66
N LYS A 388 -7.43 27.08 -12.61
CA LYS A 388 -6.86 27.35 -11.28
C LYS A 388 -5.81 26.33 -10.85
N SER A 389 -5.50 25.34 -11.70
CA SER A 389 -4.47 24.32 -11.48
C SER A 389 -3.07 24.89 -11.79
N VAL A 390 -2.72 25.99 -11.15
CA VAL A 390 -1.46 26.72 -11.36
C VAL A 390 -0.27 25.90 -10.87
N MET A 391 0.73 25.73 -11.73
CA MET A 391 2.00 25.07 -11.42
C MET A 391 3.08 26.11 -11.19
N LYS A 392 3.18 26.59 -9.94
CA LYS A 392 4.21 27.57 -9.57
C LYS A 392 5.54 26.86 -9.30
N ASN A 393 6.51 27.03 -10.20
CA ASN A 393 7.90 26.80 -9.84
C ASN A 393 8.34 27.93 -8.90
N LEU A 394 8.60 27.60 -7.64
CA LEU A 394 9.15 28.53 -6.65
C LEU A 394 10.65 28.75 -6.94
N GLN A 395 10.97 29.33 -8.09
CA GLN A 395 12.32 29.75 -8.41
C GLN A 395 12.79 30.75 -7.35
N GLY A 396 13.87 30.41 -6.61
CA GLY A 396 14.52 31.33 -5.67
C GLY A 396 14.80 30.79 -4.26
N GLN A 397 14.32 29.60 -3.88
CA GLN A 397 14.73 28.96 -2.62
C GLN A 397 15.84 27.91 -2.86
N PRO A 398 16.95 27.93 -2.10
CA PRO A 398 17.99 26.89 -2.18
C PRO A 398 17.37 25.50 -2.00
N ASN A 399 17.73 24.55 -2.87
CA ASN A 399 17.30 23.14 -2.82
C ASN A 399 15.82 22.85 -3.16
N THR A 400 15.13 23.74 -3.88
CA THR A 400 13.78 23.46 -4.41
C THR A 400 13.86 23.05 -5.89
N THR A 401 13.18 21.95 -6.26
CA THR A 401 13.12 21.43 -7.63
C THR A 401 11.84 21.81 -8.37
N GLY A 402 10.87 22.43 -7.68
CA GLY A 402 9.61 22.86 -8.26
C GLY A 402 8.63 21.71 -8.56
N VAL A 403 7.67 21.98 -9.44
CA VAL A 403 6.74 20.96 -9.96
C VAL A 403 7.48 20.17 -11.03
N GLN A 404 7.86 18.94 -10.71
CA GLN A 404 8.53 18.02 -11.63
C GLN A 404 7.48 17.33 -12.52
N PHE A 405 6.99 18.02 -13.54
CA PHE A 405 6.01 17.46 -14.47
C PHE A 405 6.63 16.31 -15.28
N PRO A 406 5.98 15.14 -15.39
CA PRO A 406 6.56 13.98 -16.06
C PRO A 406 6.65 14.19 -17.57
N SER A 407 7.76 13.70 -18.16
CA SER A 407 7.93 13.64 -19.62
C SER A 407 7.59 12.25 -20.13
N PRO A 408 6.91 12.13 -21.29
CA PRO A 408 6.76 10.86 -21.99
C PRO A 408 8.12 10.23 -22.29
N VAL A 409 8.18 8.90 -22.25
CA VAL A 409 9.38 8.14 -22.63
C VAL A 409 9.13 7.45 -23.96
N VAL A 410 9.90 7.77 -24.99
CA VAL A 410 9.75 7.19 -26.34
C VAL A 410 9.78 5.67 -26.29
N GLY A 411 8.82 5.02 -26.97
CA GLY A 411 8.64 3.58 -27.01
C GLY A 411 7.98 2.98 -25.77
N LYS A 412 7.67 3.78 -24.74
CA LYS A 412 6.98 3.29 -23.55
C LYS A 412 5.52 2.98 -23.87
N GLU A 413 5.07 1.81 -23.43
CA GLU A 413 3.68 1.37 -23.56
C GLU A 413 2.74 2.22 -22.71
N ILE A 414 1.59 2.55 -23.30
CA ILE A 414 0.47 3.23 -22.68
C ILE A 414 -0.55 2.17 -22.31
N ASN A 415 -0.75 2.02 -21.00
CA ASN A 415 -1.75 1.11 -20.47
C ASN A 415 -3.06 1.88 -20.28
N ASP A 416 -4.06 1.55 -21.10
CA ASP A 416 -5.43 2.02 -20.88
C ASP A 416 -6.42 0.86 -20.98
N SER A 417 -6.97 0.49 -19.82
CA SER A 417 -8.00 -0.54 -19.71
C SER A 417 -9.32 -0.20 -20.40
N SER A 418 -9.51 1.04 -20.88
CA SER A 418 -10.71 1.44 -21.62
C SER A 418 -10.73 1.00 -23.09
N THR A 419 -9.58 0.58 -23.64
CA THR A 419 -9.42 0.15 -25.02
C THR A 419 -8.76 -1.23 -25.11
N SER A 420 -9.05 -1.98 -26.17
CA SER A 420 -8.38 -3.25 -26.49
C SER A 420 -7.11 -3.06 -27.33
N GLU A 421 -6.91 -1.85 -27.86
CA GLU A 421 -5.73 -1.50 -28.65
C GLU A 421 -4.57 -1.12 -27.73
N SER A 422 -3.35 -1.51 -28.11
CA SER A 422 -2.13 -1.15 -27.37
C SER A 422 -1.51 0.11 -27.96
N TYR A 423 -1.07 1.05 -27.12
CA TYR A 423 -0.46 2.32 -27.55
C TYR A 423 0.96 2.46 -27.02
N SER A 424 1.78 3.27 -27.70
CA SER A 424 3.11 3.65 -27.21
C SER A 424 3.41 5.12 -27.47
N ALA A 425 4.15 5.74 -26.57
CA ALA A 425 4.66 7.09 -26.77
C ALA A 425 5.66 7.13 -27.93
N ILE A 426 5.49 8.08 -28.83
CA ILE A 426 6.25 8.17 -30.09
C ILE A 426 7.28 9.28 -30.06
N SER A 427 7.17 10.16 -29.06
CA SER A 427 8.07 11.27 -28.80
C SER A 427 8.12 11.55 -27.28
N ASP A 428 8.88 12.56 -26.90
CA ASP A 428 8.92 13.12 -25.55
C ASP A 428 7.88 14.24 -25.34
N LYS A 429 6.89 14.34 -26.21
CA LYS A 429 5.88 15.41 -26.21
C LYS A 429 4.53 14.93 -25.70
N TRP A 430 3.89 15.79 -24.93
CA TRP A 430 2.48 15.76 -24.67
C TRP A 430 1.73 16.38 -25.84
N GLN A 431 0.55 15.89 -26.15
CA GLN A 431 -0.35 16.42 -27.15
C GLN A 431 -1.67 16.83 -26.49
N GLU A 432 -2.10 18.05 -26.78
CA GLU A 432 -3.42 18.53 -26.40
C GLU A 432 -4.52 17.71 -27.09
N VAL A 433 -5.62 17.46 -26.37
CA VAL A 433 -6.82 16.82 -26.91
C VAL A 433 -7.89 17.89 -27.17
N ASP A 434 -7.98 18.36 -28.41
CA ASP A 434 -9.05 19.24 -28.89
C ASP A 434 -10.29 18.40 -29.27
N TYR A 435 -11.17 18.22 -28.29
CA TYR A 435 -12.44 17.53 -28.51
C TYR A 435 -13.38 18.30 -29.46
N GLU A 436 -13.26 19.62 -29.59
CA GLU A 436 -14.11 20.41 -30.49
C GLU A 436 -13.73 20.19 -31.96
N SER A 437 -12.45 19.97 -32.23
CA SER A 437 -11.93 19.58 -33.55
C SER A 437 -12.00 18.07 -33.83
N GLY A 438 -12.69 17.29 -32.98
CA GLY A 438 -12.90 15.85 -33.16
C GLY A 438 -11.77 14.96 -32.65
N GLY A 439 -10.85 15.49 -31.86
CA GLY A 439 -9.83 14.71 -31.17
C GLY A 439 -10.41 13.80 -30.08
N SER A 440 -9.68 12.74 -29.76
CA SER A 440 -9.95 11.85 -28.64
C SER A 440 -8.66 11.56 -27.87
N ASP A 441 -8.75 10.90 -26.71
CA ASP A 441 -7.57 10.54 -25.92
C ASP A 441 -6.53 9.78 -26.76
N HIS A 442 -6.99 8.85 -27.59
CA HIS A 442 -6.16 7.94 -28.38
C HIS A 442 -5.94 8.37 -29.84
N GLN A 443 -6.64 9.42 -30.26
CA GLN A 443 -6.40 10.13 -31.53
C GLN A 443 -6.41 11.62 -31.24
N PRO A 444 -5.41 12.12 -30.49
CA PRO A 444 -5.37 13.53 -30.09
C PRO A 444 -5.21 14.42 -31.32
N VAL A 445 -6.03 15.47 -31.38
CA VAL A 445 -5.93 16.56 -32.35
C VAL A 445 -5.58 17.79 -31.51
N GLY A 446 -4.42 18.39 -31.72
CA GLY A 446 -3.95 19.48 -30.86
C GLY A 446 -2.47 19.72 -30.96
N ASN A 447 -2.01 20.80 -30.32
CA ASN A 447 -0.61 21.19 -30.35
C ASN A 447 0.25 20.24 -29.50
N LEU A 448 1.54 20.18 -29.85
CA LEU A 448 2.54 19.42 -29.11
C LEU A 448 3.26 20.32 -28.11
N PHE A 449 3.48 19.80 -26.90
CA PHE A 449 4.13 20.49 -25.81
C PHE A 449 5.13 19.58 -25.12
N SER A 450 6.28 20.13 -24.75
CA SER A 450 7.14 19.53 -23.71
C SER A 450 6.49 19.70 -22.34
N ALA A 451 6.93 18.89 -21.38
CA ALA A 451 6.55 19.04 -19.98
C ALA A 451 6.80 20.48 -19.46
N GLN A 452 7.90 21.12 -19.85
CA GLN A 452 8.22 22.49 -19.44
C GLN A 452 7.27 23.52 -20.07
N GLU A 453 6.89 23.37 -21.34
CA GLU A 453 5.94 24.28 -22.00
C GLU A 453 4.56 24.23 -21.32
N ILE A 454 4.10 23.05 -20.89
CA ILE A 454 2.87 22.92 -20.09
C ILE A 454 3.01 23.63 -18.74
N VAL A 455 4.11 23.42 -18.02
CA VAL A 455 4.37 24.10 -16.73
C VAL A 455 4.40 25.62 -16.91
N ASP A 456 5.04 26.12 -17.96
CA ASP A 456 5.11 27.55 -18.26
C ASP A 456 3.74 28.13 -18.61
N GLN A 457 2.94 27.41 -19.41
CA GLN A 457 1.57 27.79 -19.75
C GLN A 457 0.69 27.90 -18.48
N PHE A 458 0.78 26.91 -17.59
CA PHE A 458 0.02 26.86 -16.34
C PHE A 458 0.73 27.57 -15.16
N SER A 459 1.71 28.42 -15.43
CA SER A 459 2.32 29.28 -14.40
C SER A 459 1.40 30.41 -13.93
N ASN A 460 0.36 30.73 -14.70
CA ASN A 460 -0.63 31.76 -14.44
C ASN A 460 -2.06 31.20 -14.45
N ILE A 461 -2.99 31.94 -13.85
CA ILE A 461 -4.42 31.61 -13.83
C ILE A 461 -5.09 31.89 -15.19
N GLY A 462 -6.23 31.24 -15.43
CA GLY A 462 -7.14 31.60 -16.52
C GLY A 462 -6.96 30.80 -17.82
N ASN A 463 -6.08 29.82 -17.85
CA ASN A 463 -6.04 28.84 -18.94
C ASN A 463 -7.37 28.07 -19.02
N PRO A 464 -7.82 27.68 -20.23
CA PRO A 464 -8.97 26.80 -20.36
C PRO A 464 -8.71 25.45 -19.68
N VAL A 465 -9.79 24.69 -19.44
CA VAL A 465 -9.64 23.29 -19.03
C VAL A 465 -9.11 22.51 -20.23
N THR A 466 -7.92 21.94 -20.11
CA THR A 466 -7.22 21.27 -21.21
C THR A 466 -6.78 19.89 -20.78
N THR A 467 -7.05 18.88 -21.63
CA THR A 467 -6.51 17.52 -21.49
C THR A 467 -5.26 17.39 -22.33
N TYR A 468 -4.21 16.81 -21.76
CA TYR A 468 -2.99 16.42 -22.44
C TYR A 468 -2.82 14.92 -22.33
N VAL A 469 -2.44 14.29 -23.43
CA VAL A 469 -2.04 12.87 -23.49
C VAL A 469 -0.61 12.78 -24.00
N TRP A 470 0.09 11.68 -23.77
CA TRP A 470 1.34 11.42 -24.50
C TRP A 470 1.06 11.43 -26.01
N GLN A 471 1.97 12.02 -26.80
CA GLN A 471 1.90 11.82 -28.24
C GLN A 471 2.10 10.34 -28.54
N GLN A 472 1.10 9.72 -29.14
CA GLN A 472 0.98 8.27 -29.21
C GLN A 472 0.61 7.75 -30.59
N HIS A 473 1.04 6.51 -30.87
CA HIS A 473 0.54 5.68 -31.96
C HIS A 473 0.25 4.28 -31.39
N PRO A 474 -0.75 3.54 -31.90
CA PRO A 474 -0.90 2.15 -31.51
C PRO A 474 0.29 1.27 -31.92
N MET A 475 0.53 0.21 -31.17
CA MET A 475 1.72 -0.65 -31.32
C MET A 475 1.67 -1.53 -32.58
N ILE A 476 2.86 -1.78 -33.13
CA ILE A 476 3.07 -2.58 -34.34
C ILE A 476 3.42 -4.03 -33.98
N ASN A 477 2.62 -5.02 -34.39
CA ASN A 477 2.86 -6.43 -34.05
C ASN A 477 2.66 -7.38 -35.25
N ILE A 478 3.74 -7.67 -36.00
CA ILE A 478 3.70 -8.61 -37.13
C ILE A 478 4.25 -9.98 -36.70
N LYS A 479 3.45 -11.04 -36.88
CA LYS A 479 3.81 -12.44 -36.57
C LYS A 479 3.71 -13.32 -37.81
N MET A 480 4.69 -14.22 -38.01
CA MET A 480 4.69 -15.21 -39.09
C MET A 480 4.62 -16.62 -38.49
N GLN A 481 3.72 -17.46 -39.01
CA GLN A 481 3.58 -18.87 -38.67
C GLN A 481 3.74 -19.72 -39.94
N VAL A 482 4.66 -20.69 -39.88
CA VAL A 482 4.98 -21.58 -40.98
C VAL A 482 4.70 -23.02 -40.55
N PRO A 483 3.81 -23.76 -41.22
CA PRO A 483 3.60 -25.18 -40.95
C PRO A 483 4.79 -26.05 -41.37
N ASP A 484 4.89 -27.26 -40.82
CA ASP A 484 5.84 -28.27 -41.30
C ASP A 484 5.50 -28.73 -42.72
N ILE A 485 6.52 -29.08 -43.50
CA ILE A 485 6.36 -29.58 -44.87
C ILE A 485 6.57 -31.10 -44.88
N ASP A 486 5.53 -31.83 -45.28
CA ASP A 486 5.53 -33.29 -45.40
C ASP A 486 5.28 -33.70 -46.86
N PHE A 487 6.15 -34.53 -47.43
CA PHE A 487 5.98 -35.12 -48.77
C PHE A 487 5.38 -36.54 -48.72
N GLY A 488 5.17 -37.10 -47.53
CA GLY A 488 4.67 -38.45 -47.33
C GLY A 488 5.65 -39.52 -47.79
N THR A 489 5.12 -40.71 -48.08
CA THR A 489 5.90 -41.84 -48.58
C THR A 489 5.98 -41.78 -50.11
N ILE A 490 7.19 -41.69 -50.63
CA ILE A 490 7.48 -41.65 -52.06
C ILE A 490 8.18 -42.93 -52.51
N ASN A 491 7.89 -43.40 -53.72
CA ASN A 491 8.59 -44.53 -54.34
C ASN A 491 9.72 -43.98 -55.21
N ASN A 492 10.89 -44.63 -55.21
CA ASN A 492 12.14 -44.18 -55.87
C ASN A 492 12.04 -44.06 -57.41
N ALA A 493 11.24 -43.12 -57.90
CA ALA A 493 11.03 -42.81 -59.30
C ALA A 493 11.64 -41.44 -59.62
N PRO A 494 12.36 -41.29 -60.74
CA PRO A 494 12.94 -40.01 -61.17
C PRO A 494 11.83 -39.08 -61.66
N GLN A 495 11.25 -38.34 -60.72
CA GLN A 495 10.20 -37.35 -60.96
C GLN A 495 10.16 -36.34 -59.80
N ILE A 496 9.38 -35.28 -59.98
CA ILE A 496 9.06 -34.31 -58.93
C ILE A 496 7.93 -34.87 -58.06
N PHE A 497 8.09 -34.77 -56.75
CA PHE A 497 7.07 -35.11 -55.76
C PHE A 497 6.50 -33.84 -55.14
N HIS A 498 5.19 -33.87 -54.95
CA HIS A 498 4.42 -32.80 -54.36
C HIS A 498 4.19 -33.08 -52.88
N ARG A 499 3.98 -32.02 -52.11
CA ARG A 499 3.66 -32.12 -50.69
C ARG A 499 2.40 -32.97 -50.51
N LYS A 500 2.34 -33.68 -49.39
CA LYS A 500 1.16 -34.43 -48.95
C LYS A 500 0.00 -33.48 -48.64
N ASP A 501 0.30 -32.35 -47.99
CA ASP A 501 -0.65 -31.26 -47.88
C ASP A 501 -0.58 -30.38 -49.13
N LYS A 502 -1.68 -30.42 -49.88
CA LYS A 502 -1.84 -29.72 -51.16
C LYS A 502 -2.11 -28.23 -51.00
N ASN A 503 -2.50 -27.80 -49.80
CA ASN A 503 -2.91 -26.42 -49.51
C ASN A 503 -2.00 -25.84 -48.42
N PHE A 504 -0.71 -25.75 -48.70
CA PHE A 504 0.26 -25.18 -47.77
C PHE A 504 0.12 -23.66 -47.70
N ALA A 505 0.09 -23.10 -46.49
CA ALA A 505 -0.02 -21.67 -46.28
C ALA A 505 0.90 -21.16 -45.16
N ILE A 506 1.68 -20.12 -45.46
CA ILE A 506 2.33 -19.31 -44.41
C ILE A 506 1.32 -18.28 -43.94
N THR A 507 0.99 -18.28 -42.65
CA THR A 507 0.07 -17.32 -42.06
C THR A 507 0.84 -16.17 -41.46
N ILE A 508 0.46 -14.94 -41.83
CA ILE A 508 1.10 -13.72 -41.34
C ILE A 508 0.00 -12.88 -40.72
N ASN A 509 0.15 -12.62 -39.44
CA ASN A 509 -0.72 -11.71 -38.71
C ASN A 509 -0.04 -10.36 -38.63
N ASN A 510 -0.46 -9.42 -39.47
CA ASN A 510 -0.01 -8.04 -39.45
C ASN A 510 -0.95 -7.22 -38.56
N ASN A 511 -0.63 -7.11 -37.27
CA ASN A 511 -1.31 -6.16 -36.37
C ASN A 511 -0.46 -4.90 -36.23
N ASN A 512 0.02 -4.36 -37.36
CA ASN A 512 0.73 -3.09 -37.38
C ASN A 512 -0.24 -1.94 -37.10
N TYR A 513 0.22 -0.90 -36.40
CA TYR A 513 -0.52 0.36 -36.34
C TYR A 513 0.34 1.59 -36.67
N PRO A 514 -0.15 2.54 -37.50
CA PRO A 514 -1.47 2.52 -38.17
C PRO A 514 -1.64 1.30 -39.08
N SER A 515 -2.90 0.85 -39.22
CA SER A 515 -3.26 -0.33 -40.03
C SER A 515 -2.84 -0.08 -41.47
N ASP A 516 -1.61 -0.46 -41.77
CA ASP A 516 -0.95 -0.21 -43.03
C ASP A 516 -0.46 -1.51 -43.61
N LYS A 517 -0.44 -1.53 -44.96
CA LYS A 517 0.21 -2.60 -45.66
C LYS A 517 1.71 -2.47 -45.49
N VAL A 518 2.38 -3.57 -45.16
CA VAL A 518 3.81 -3.58 -44.92
C VAL A 518 4.50 -4.33 -46.03
N VAL A 519 5.42 -3.67 -46.73
CA VAL A 519 6.24 -4.34 -47.75
C VAL A 519 7.13 -5.34 -47.04
N SER A 520 6.87 -6.61 -47.28
CA SER A 520 7.52 -7.70 -46.56
C SER A 520 8.17 -8.66 -47.53
N LYS A 521 9.40 -9.02 -47.20
CA LYS A 521 10.22 -9.98 -47.91
C LYS A 521 10.40 -11.22 -47.05
N ILE A 522 10.02 -12.38 -47.58
CA ILE A 522 10.19 -13.67 -46.91
C ILE A 522 11.21 -14.48 -47.67
N MET A 523 12.18 -14.95 -46.92
CA MET A 523 13.29 -15.74 -47.41
C MET A 523 13.30 -17.10 -46.72
N VAL A 524 13.72 -18.12 -47.47
CA VAL A 524 13.89 -19.47 -46.96
C VAL A 524 15.27 -20.00 -47.33
N SER A 525 15.91 -20.68 -46.39
CA SER A 525 17.11 -21.51 -46.63
C SER A 525 16.98 -22.85 -45.91
N LEU A 526 17.81 -23.81 -46.32
CA LEU A 526 18.03 -25.05 -45.58
C LEU A 526 19.12 -24.83 -44.55
N SER A 527 18.93 -25.41 -43.37
CA SER A 527 20.02 -25.57 -42.40
C SER A 527 21.04 -26.62 -42.88
N GLU A 528 20.54 -27.71 -43.45
CA GLU A 528 21.32 -28.82 -43.98
C GLU A 528 20.51 -29.56 -45.07
N PRO A 529 21.15 -30.36 -45.95
CA PRO A 529 20.44 -31.22 -46.89
C PRO A 529 19.47 -32.18 -46.18
N LEU A 530 18.49 -32.71 -46.90
CA LEU A 530 17.60 -33.76 -46.40
C LEU A 530 18.43 -34.95 -45.93
N ILE A 531 18.39 -35.29 -44.65
CA ILE A 531 19.24 -36.31 -44.04
C ILE A 531 18.41 -37.45 -43.47
N THR A 532 18.92 -38.68 -43.58
CA THR A 532 18.29 -39.86 -42.97
C THR A 532 18.26 -39.77 -41.46
N SER A 533 17.31 -40.44 -40.82
CA SER A 533 17.19 -40.53 -39.36
C SER A 533 18.47 -40.97 -38.63
N ASP A 534 19.34 -41.74 -39.29
CA ASP A 534 20.65 -42.19 -38.78
C ASP A 534 21.81 -41.21 -39.05
N GLY A 535 21.56 -40.11 -39.76
CA GLY A 535 22.54 -39.09 -40.11
C GLY A 535 23.54 -39.48 -41.20
N ARG A 536 23.35 -40.63 -41.89
CA ARG A 536 24.40 -41.21 -42.76
C ARG A 536 24.23 -40.95 -44.24
N ASN A 537 23.03 -40.64 -44.70
CA ASN A 537 22.75 -40.43 -46.13
C ASN A 537 22.01 -39.10 -46.29
N THR A 538 22.47 -38.29 -47.24
CA THR A 538 21.83 -37.01 -47.59
C THR A 538 21.25 -37.05 -48.99
N LEU A 539 20.19 -36.28 -49.21
CA LEU A 539 19.69 -35.92 -50.53
C LEU A 539 20.08 -34.47 -50.80
N GLU A 540 21.15 -34.32 -51.58
CA GLU A 540 21.64 -33.02 -52.00
C GLU A 540 20.75 -32.45 -53.09
N ASN A 541 20.46 -31.15 -53.02
CA ASN A 541 19.70 -30.43 -54.05
C ASN A 541 18.30 -31.00 -54.33
N ALA A 542 17.71 -31.72 -53.37
CA ALA A 542 16.43 -32.39 -53.56
C ALA A 542 15.22 -31.50 -53.25
N LEU A 543 15.36 -30.46 -52.41
CA LEU A 543 14.31 -29.46 -52.23
C LEU A 543 14.52 -28.31 -53.20
N VAL A 544 13.48 -28.02 -53.99
CA VAL A 544 13.46 -26.91 -54.93
C VAL A 544 12.28 -26.00 -54.63
N TYR A 545 12.46 -24.70 -54.83
CA TYR A 545 11.37 -23.75 -54.90
C TYR A 545 10.99 -23.52 -56.36
N HIS A 546 9.71 -23.73 -56.66
CA HIS A 546 9.14 -23.46 -57.97
C HIS A 546 8.10 -22.34 -57.87
N GLU A 547 8.12 -21.45 -58.87
CA GLU A 547 7.11 -20.41 -59.07
C GLU A 547 6.77 -20.38 -60.56
N GLU A 548 5.48 -20.42 -60.88
CA GLU A 548 4.99 -20.40 -62.26
C GLU A 548 5.66 -19.32 -63.10
N GLY A 549 6.20 -19.72 -64.27
CA GLY A 549 6.88 -18.81 -65.19
C GLY A 549 8.33 -18.45 -64.81
N LYS A 550 8.89 -19.01 -63.74
CA LYS A 550 10.31 -18.89 -63.36
C LYS A 550 11.00 -20.26 -63.35
N ASP A 551 12.33 -20.24 -63.50
CA ASP A 551 13.15 -21.43 -63.35
C ASP A 551 13.14 -21.90 -61.88
N GLN A 552 13.17 -23.23 -61.69
CA GLN A 552 13.26 -23.83 -60.36
C GLN A 552 14.58 -23.44 -59.68
N GLN A 553 14.49 -23.08 -58.41
CA GLN A 553 15.64 -22.73 -57.59
C GLN A 553 15.90 -23.82 -56.57
N ILE A 554 17.11 -24.37 -56.56
CA ILE A 554 17.52 -25.34 -55.53
C ILE A 554 17.60 -24.61 -54.20
N LEU A 555 16.94 -25.15 -53.17
CA LEU A 555 17.09 -24.65 -51.83
C LEU A 555 18.40 -25.17 -51.23
N SER A 556 19.23 -24.26 -50.73
CA SER A 556 20.50 -24.56 -50.05
C SER A 556 20.63 -23.75 -48.76
N ASP A 557 21.83 -23.74 -48.18
CA ASP A 557 22.22 -22.85 -47.08
C ASP A 557 22.11 -21.35 -47.40
N THR A 558 22.02 -20.99 -48.67
CA THR A 558 21.89 -19.62 -49.14
C THR A 558 20.40 -19.24 -49.22
N PRO A 559 19.94 -18.22 -48.47
CA PRO A 559 18.53 -17.82 -48.50
C PRO A 559 18.08 -17.32 -49.86
N ILE A 560 16.97 -17.88 -50.35
CA ILE A 560 16.28 -17.39 -51.54
C ILE A 560 15.01 -16.64 -51.17
N THR A 561 14.57 -15.72 -52.03
CA THR A 561 13.33 -14.96 -51.81
C THR A 561 12.15 -15.71 -52.39
N VAL A 562 11.16 -16.05 -51.56
CA VAL A 562 9.96 -16.79 -51.97
C VAL A 562 8.69 -15.95 -51.90
N TYR A 563 8.77 -14.77 -51.28
CA TYR A 563 7.70 -13.79 -51.29
C TYR A 563 8.28 -12.39 -51.11
N GLU A 564 7.82 -11.44 -51.92
CA GLU A 564 8.16 -10.02 -51.80
C GLU A 564 6.98 -9.18 -52.29
N LYS A 565 6.04 -8.90 -51.39
CA LYS A 565 4.84 -8.11 -51.68
C LYS A 565 4.39 -7.36 -50.43
N GLU A 566 3.45 -6.44 -50.61
CA GLU A 566 2.71 -5.80 -49.52
C GLU A 566 1.84 -6.83 -48.77
N ILE A 567 1.94 -6.85 -47.44
CA ILE A 567 1.07 -7.63 -46.56
C ILE A 567 0.03 -6.69 -45.97
N PRO A 568 -1.27 -6.87 -46.26
CA PRO A 568 -2.33 -6.03 -45.67
C PRO A 568 -2.45 -6.23 -44.16
N ASP A 569 -3.13 -5.29 -43.50
CA ASP A 569 -3.51 -5.42 -42.09
C ASP A 569 -4.37 -6.67 -41.85
N GLY A 570 -4.23 -7.25 -40.66
CA GLY A 570 -4.88 -8.48 -40.24
C GLY A 570 -4.18 -9.75 -40.73
N ILE A 571 -4.95 -10.83 -40.85
CA ILE A 571 -4.42 -12.16 -41.20
C ILE A 571 -4.33 -12.30 -42.72
N SER A 572 -3.10 -12.47 -43.20
CA SER A 572 -2.79 -12.81 -44.59
C SER A 572 -2.23 -14.23 -44.67
N SER A 573 -2.47 -14.88 -45.80
CA SER A 573 -1.92 -16.21 -46.09
C SER A 573 -1.19 -16.21 -47.43
N ILE A 574 0.02 -16.74 -47.44
CA ILE A 574 0.77 -17.02 -48.67
C ILE A 574 0.54 -18.48 -49.00
N ASN A 575 -0.33 -18.72 -49.98
CA ASN A 575 -0.76 -20.05 -50.36
C ASN A 575 0.09 -20.60 -51.51
N TRP A 576 0.41 -21.88 -51.43
CA TRP A 576 1.12 -22.63 -52.44
C TRP A 576 0.32 -23.91 -52.75
N ASP A 577 0.18 -24.24 -54.03
CA ASP A 577 -0.59 -25.39 -54.53
C ASP A 577 0.31 -26.60 -54.81
N ASP A 578 -0.20 -27.63 -55.48
CA ASP A 578 0.61 -28.81 -55.79
C ASP A 578 1.81 -28.46 -56.68
N GLU A 579 1.70 -27.51 -57.60
CA GLU A 579 2.73 -27.23 -58.60
C GLU A 579 3.66 -26.07 -58.21
N ASN A 580 3.26 -25.20 -57.27
CA ASN A 580 4.00 -24.01 -56.85
C ASN A 580 4.45 -24.10 -55.38
N GLY A 581 5.60 -23.50 -55.07
CA GLY A 581 6.20 -23.52 -53.73
C GLY A 581 7.34 -24.52 -53.59
N ILE A 582 7.49 -25.13 -52.41
CA ILE A 582 8.57 -26.08 -52.14
C ILE A 582 8.17 -27.48 -52.62
N LEU A 583 8.97 -28.04 -53.51
CA LEU A 583 8.81 -29.36 -54.12
C LEU A 583 10.02 -30.24 -53.82
N LEU A 584 9.82 -31.56 -53.89
CA LEU A 584 10.88 -32.54 -53.74
C LEU A 584 11.25 -33.10 -55.12
N ASP A 585 12.35 -32.62 -55.70
CA ASP A 585 12.84 -33.07 -57.01
C ASP A 585 13.79 -34.26 -56.86
N MET A 586 13.29 -35.44 -57.26
CA MET A 586 14.05 -36.69 -57.25
C MET A 586 14.63 -37.04 -58.62
N SER A 587 14.44 -36.19 -59.64
CA SER A 587 14.80 -36.49 -61.04
C SER A 587 16.30 -36.67 -61.25
N ASN A 588 17.11 -35.98 -60.43
CA ASN A 588 18.57 -36.04 -60.46
C ASN A 588 19.15 -36.85 -59.29
N GLN A 589 18.31 -37.46 -58.46
CA GLN A 589 18.73 -38.29 -57.35
C GLN A 589 19.03 -39.71 -57.86
N GLY A 590 20.21 -40.23 -57.55
CA GLY A 590 20.64 -41.56 -57.98
C GLY A 590 19.95 -42.68 -57.18
N PHE A 591 20.73 -43.61 -56.63
CA PHE A 591 20.18 -44.63 -55.75
C PHE A 591 19.84 -44.03 -54.37
N VAL A 592 18.55 -43.90 -54.07
CA VAL A 592 18.03 -43.37 -52.80
C VAL A 592 17.72 -44.54 -51.85
N LYS A 593 18.20 -44.45 -50.61
CA LYS A 593 17.93 -45.45 -49.56
C LYS A 593 16.48 -45.34 -49.11
N SER A 594 15.80 -46.48 -48.92
CA SER A 594 14.47 -46.51 -48.30
C SER A 594 14.57 -46.18 -46.81
N ASP A 595 14.33 -44.93 -46.43
CA ASP A 595 14.43 -44.40 -45.06
C ASP A 595 13.59 -43.11 -44.92
N SER A 596 13.46 -42.59 -43.69
CA SER A 596 12.87 -41.26 -43.44
C SER A 596 13.93 -40.18 -43.56
N TYR A 597 13.65 -39.15 -44.36
CA TYR A 597 14.51 -37.99 -44.56
C TYR A 597 13.85 -36.72 -43.99
N SER A 598 14.62 -35.89 -43.29
CA SER A 598 14.15 -34.63 -42.73
C SER A 598 15.23 -33.54 -42.81
N THR A 599 14.82 -32.27 -42.74
CA THR A 599 15.71 -31.10 -42.58
C THR A 599 14.95 -29.98 -41.87
N THR A 600 15.67 -28.97 -41.38
CA THR A 600 15.07 -27.72 -40.88
C THR A 600 15.20 -26.62 -41.92
N LEU A 601 14.07 -25.97 -42.23
CA LEU A 601 14.03 -24.76 -43.04
C LEU A 601 14.08 -23.53 -42.14
N ASN A 602 15.00 -22.60 -42.44
CA ASN A 602 15.09 -21.31 -41.79
C ASN A 602 14.25 -20.30 -42.56
N TRP A 603 13.28 -19.69 -41.89
CA TRP A 603 12.39 -18.69 -42.47
C TRP A 603 12.68 -17.32 -41.87
N THR A 604 12.97 -16.35 -42.72
CA THR A 604 13.26 -14.97 -42.31
C THR A 604 12.27 -14.03 -42.97
N MET A 605 11.57 -13.23 -42.17
CA MET A 605 10.72 -12.14 -42.65
C MET A 605 11.41 -10.80 -42.37
N ILE A 606 11.65 -10.03 -43.42
CA ILE A 606 12.17 -8.66 -43.37
C ILE A 606 11.03 -7.74 -43.78
N ASN A 607 10.74 -6.74 -42.99
CA ASN A 607 9.69 -5.75 -43.29
C ASN A 607 10.29 -4.36 -43.47
N SER A 608 9.52 -3.46 -44.08
CA SER A 608 9.92 -2.09 -44.41
C SER A 608 9.79 -1.09 -43.25
N LEU A 609 9.50 -1.55 -42.02
CA LEU A 609 9.21 -0.70 -40.86
C LEU A 609 10.46 -0.39 -40.04
#